data_AF-A0A256ZZS7-F1
#
_entry.id   AF-A0A256ZZS7-F1
#
_cell.length_a   1.000
_cell.length_b   1.000
_cell.length_c   1.000
_cell.angle_alpha   90.00
_cell.angle_beta   90.00
_cell.angle_gamma   90.00
#
_symmetry.space_group_name_H-M   'P 1'
#
loop_
_entity.id
_entity.type
_entity.pdbx_description
1 polymer ?
#
loop_
_entity_poly.entity_id
_entity_poly.type
_entity_poly.pdbx_seq_one_letter_code
_entity_poly.pdbx_strand_id
1 'polypeptide(L)'
;MGTQNLYLYIKTDRKHGRTYRYLIIEEYLGNGKRRKILSIPVEKAIDILISWCGGWDLNPRRPTPSGPKPNPPLPSISRGNIVSKQNGVSYFASSAEKLNAFMSYCREHASEETCRQYLRYLEKPLNRNNRWSVTAWKRYLRFLCEKLQDKKACEIFKTVKSKKSGVDKYVPAWDEVFETISKAQEPFRTVYKVLLESGLRVTEACFLLGNIDKLRKTRLNGFYRVEVDREKGFKRAFVAYLLELPEKIIVEPLSVSKYAQRTGLLQPKYIRKFVATQMAKLGIPDRTINFIQGRTPDTVLRKHYLELVALADLDYQKYAKWLKEHFKNPS
;
A
#
# COMPACT_ATOMS: atom_id res chain seq x y z
N MET A 1 29.90 -17.38 1.56
CA MET A 1 30.00 -16.54 0.35
C MET A 1 30.92 -15.37 0.68
N GLY A 2 32.05 -15.25 -0.02
CA GLY A 2 33.03 -14.19 0.24
C GLY A 2 32.45 -12.81 -0.04
N THR A 3 32.75 -11.84 0.82
CA THR A 3 32.46 -10.42 0.58
C THR A 3 33.19 -9.97 -0.69
N GLN A 4 32.43 -9.62 -1.73
CA GLN A 4 32.99 -8.92 -2.91
C GLN A 4 33.48 -7.54 -2.45
N ASN A 5 34.78 -7.29 -2.60
CA ASN A 5 35.37 -5.99 -2.33
C ASN A 5 35.04 -5.05 -3.50
N LEU A 6 33.96 -4.30 -3.35
CA LEU A 6 33.50 -3.30 -4.31
C LEU A 6 34.04 -1.93 -3.95
N TYR A 7 34.54 -1.21 -4.95
CA TYR A 7 34.94 0.20 -4.84
C TYR A 7 33.89 1.07 -5.53
N LEU A 8 33.37 2.06 -4.82
CA LEU A 8 32.42 3.05 -5.31
C LEU A 8 33.05 4.44 -5.21
N TYR A 9 33.14 5.17 -6.32
CA TYR A 9 33.65 6.54 -6.32
C TYR A 9 33.09 7.35 -7.47
N ILE A 10 33.20 8.68 -7.36
CA ILE A 10 32.82 9.62 -8.42
C ILE A 10 34.08 10.00 -9.20
N LYS A 11 34.06 9.75 -10.52
CA LYS A 11 35.09 10.22 -11.45
C LYS A 11 34.65 11.52 -12.09
N THR A 12 35.50 12.53 -12.08
CA THR A 12 35.26 13.81 -12.74
C THR A 12 36.17 13.96 -13.95
N ASP A 13 35.60 14.14 -15.14
CA ASP A 13 36.32 14.38 -16.39
C ASP A 13 36.01 15.79 -16.90
N ARG A 14 37.05 16.55 -17.29
CA ARG A 14 36.90 17.88 -17.91
C ARG A 14 37.20 17.78 -19.39
N LYS A 15 36.25 18.19 -20.23
CA LYS A 15 36.43 18.26 -21.70
C LYS A 15 35.77 19.53 -22.25
N HIS A 16 36.54 20.29 -23.03
CA HIS A 16 36.07 21.48 -23.77
C HIS A 16 35.30 22.48 -22.87
N GLY A 17 35.90 22.82 -21.72
CA GLY A 17 35.31 23.76 -20.76
C GLY A 17 34.13 23.22 -19.94
N ARG A 18 33.66 21.99 -20.21
CA ARG A 18 32.56 21.35 -19.47
C ARG A 18 33.08 20.25 -18.55
N THR A 19 32.44 20.12 -17.39
CA THR A 19 32.77 19.11 -16.37
C THR A 19 31.71 18.02 -16.38
N TYR A 20 32.14 16.76 -16.51
CA TYR A 20 31.27 15.58 -16.50
C TYR A 20 31.59 14.72 -15.28
N ARG A 21 30.58 14.27 -14.55
CA ARG A 21 30.74 13.42 -13.37
C ARG A 21 30.11 12.06 -13.60
N TYR A 22 30.83 11.00 -13.23
CA TYR A 22 30.39 9.62 -13.37
C TYR A 22 30.48 8.88 -12.05
N LEU A 23 29.43 8.14 -11.70
CA LEU A 23 29.47 7.17 -10.62
C LEU A 23 30.07 5.87 -11.16
N ILE A 24 31.19 5.41 -10.58
CA ILE A 24 31.89 4.20 -11.00
C ILE A 24 31.86 3.16 -9.88
N ILE A 25 31.52 1.92 -10.26
CA ILE A 25 31.62 0.73 -9.40
C ILE A 25 32.67 -0.20 -10.01
N GLU A 26 33.68 -0.57 -9.22
CA GLU A 26 34.71 -1.52 -9.63
C GLU A 26 34.79 -2.70 -8.64
N GLU A 27 35.00 -3.90 -9.17
CA GLU A 27 35.30 -5.10 -8.40
C GLU A 27 36.80 -5.29 -8.27
N TYR A 28 37.27 -5.57 -7.06
CA TYR A 28 38.66 -5.94 -6.84
C TYR A 28 38.90 -7.41 -7.16
N LEU A 29 39.82 -7.68 -8.10
CA LEU A 29 40.14 -9.03 -8.56
C LEU A 29 41.39 -9.62 -7.90
N GLY A 30 42.00 -8.92 -6.94
CA GLY A 30 43.31 -9.29 -6.39
C GLY A 30 44.48 -8.70 -7.19
N ASN A 31 45.69 -8.70 -6.62
CA ASN A 31 46.94 -8.24 -7.25
C ASN A 31 46.88 -6.81 -7.83
N GLY A 32 46.15 -5.91 -7.15
CA GLY A 32 46.00 -4.51 -7.59
C GLY A 32 45.10 -4.32 -8.81
N LYS A 33 44.56 -5.39 -9.40
CA LYS A 33 43.69 -5.33 -10.58
C LYS A 33 42.24 -5.06 -10.18
N ARG A 34 41.63 -4.11 -10.89
CA ARG A 34 40.22 -3.71 -10.71
C ARG A 34 39.48 -3.91 -12.02
N ARG A 35 38.23 -4.38 -11.93
CA ARG A 35 37.32 -4.49 -13.07
C ARG A 35 36.16 -3.55 -12.89
N LYS A 36 35.98 -2.62 -13.82
CA LYS A 36 34.83 -1.73 -13.85
C LYS A 36 33.55 -2.52 -14.14
N ILE A 37 32.63 -2.52 -13.18
CA ILE A 37 31.30 -3.13 -13.30
C ILE A 37 30.32 -2.14 -13.89
N LEU A 38 30.34 -0.89 -13.42
CA LEU A 38 29.38 0.13 -13.79
C LEU A 38 30.06 1.48 -13.93
N SER A 39 29.66 2.25 -14.94
CA SER A 39 30.00 3.66 -15.08
C SER A 39 28.81 4.38 -15.68
N ILE A 40 28.16 5.21 -14.88
CA ILE A 40 26.98 5.97 -15.28
C ILE A 40 27.15 7.45 -14.95
N PRO A 41 26.61 8.37 -15.76
CA PRO A 41 26.57 9.78 -15.40
C PRO A 41 25.88 9.96 -14.04
N VAL A 42 26.42 10.86 -13.21
CA VAL A 42 25.88 11.09 -11.86
C VAL A 42 24.44 11.59 -11.92
N GLU A 43 24.06 12.40 -12.92
CA GLU A 43 22.68 12.86 -13.09
C GLU A 43 21.73 11.67 -13.29
N LYS A 44 22.12 10.72 -14.16
CA LYS A 44 21.33 9.51 -14.43
C LYS A 44 21.28 8.57 -13.21
N ALA A 45 22.35 8.51 -12.42
CA ALA A 45 22.39 7.74 -11.18
C ALA A 45 21.41 8.31 -10.14
N ILE A 46 21.36 9.64 -10.03
CA ILE A 46 20.43 10.37 -9.16
C ILE A 46 18.99 10.12 -9.59
N ASP A 47 18.68 10.20 -10.89
CA ASP A 47 17.33 9.92 -11.40
C ASP A 47 16.87 8.48 -11.09
N ILE A 48 17.75 7.49 -11.24
CA ILE A 48 17.47 6.10 -10.87
C ILE A 48 17.23 5.99 -9.35
N LEU A 49 18.05 6.66 -8.53
CA LEU A 49 17.88 6.67 -7.08
C LEU A 49 16.59 7.37 -6.64
N ILE A 50 16.21 8.48 -7.27
CA ILE A 50 14.96 9.21 -6.96
C ILE A 50 13.73 8.41 -7.42
N SER A 51 13.82 7.71 -8.56
CA SER A 51 12.77 6.81 -9.04
C SER A 51 12.61 5.58 -8.13
N TRP A 52 13.70 5.10 -7.54
CA TRP A 52 13.70 3.98 -6.58
C TRP A 52 13.31 4.40 -5.16
N CYS A 53 13.59 5.65 -4.77
CA CYS A 53 13.27 6.24 -3.49
C CYS A 53 12.10 7.22 -3.65
N GLY A 54 10.87 6.72 -3.63
CA GLY A 54 9.67 7.57 -3.70
C GLY A 54 9.71 8.73 -2.70
N GLY A 55 10.02 9.93 -3.20
CA GLY A 55 9.82 11.23 -2.57
C GLY A 55 10.20 11.35 -1.09
N TRP A 56 11.49 11.37 -0.77
CA TRP A 56 11.95 11.98 0.49
C TRP A 56 12.13 13.48 0.27
N ASP A 57 11.26 14.25 0.93
CA ASP A 57 11.29 15.71 1.04
C ASP A 57 12.63 16.18 1.64
N LEU A 58 13.39 16.99 0.88
CA LEU A 58 14.65 17.63 1.27
C LEU A 58 14.38 18.92 2.08
N ASN A 59 13.63 18.79 3.17
CA ASN A 59 13.39 19.92 4.07
C ASN A 59 14.25 19.74 5.35
N PRO A 60 15.17 20.68 5.65
CA PRO A 60 15.96 20.61 6.88
C PRO A 60 15.01 20.74 8.08
N ARG A 61 14.92 19.71 8.91
CA ARG A 61 14.05 19.73 10.08
C ARG A 61 14.47 20.85 11.03
N ARG A 62 13.49 21.67 11.41
CA ARG A 62 13.47 22.51 12.62
C ARG A 62 14.01 21.70 13.82
N PRO A 63 14.82 22.28 14.73
CA PRO A 63 15.28 21.56 15.91
C PRO A 63 14.07 21.13 16.75
N THR A 64 13.97 19.82 16.99
CA THR A 64 12.95 19.24 17.87
C THR A 64 13.15 19.81 19.28
N PRO A 65 12.08 20.25 19.98
CA PRO A 65 12.20 20.54 21.41
C PRO A 65 12.74 19.30 22.13
N SER A 66 13.54 19.50 23.18
CA SER A 66 14.13 18.43 23.98
C SER A 66 13.07 17.41 24.38
N GLY A 67 13.05 16.28 23.66
CA GLY A 67 12.20 15.15 24.00
C GLY A 67 12.58 14.58 25.37
N PRO A 68 11.72 13.75 25.97
CA PRO A 68 12.07 13.04 27.20
C PRO A 68 13.40 12.31 27.00
N LYS A 69 14.32 12.47 27.97
CA LYS A 69 15.69 11.96 27.90
C LYS A 69 15.68 10.50 27.43
N PRO A 70 16.56 10.11 26.49
CA PRO A 70 16.64 8.71 26.09
C PRO A 70 16.94 7.87 27.32
N ASN A 71 16.25 6.73 27.43
CA ASN A 71 16.61 5.71 28.41
C ASN A 71 18.11 5.39 28.26
N PRO A 72 18.82 5.15 29.36
CA PRO A 72 20.24 4.82 29.31
C PRO A 72 20.46 3.67 28.32
N PRO A 73 21.59 3.66 27.59
CA PRO A 73 21.88 2.59 26.65
C PRO A 73 21.77 1.26 27.40
N LEU A 74 20.94 0.37 26.85
CA LEU A 74 20.85 -0.99 27.35
C LEU A 74 22.27 -1.58 27.36
N PRO A 75 22.65 -2.32 28.42
CA PRO A 75 23.94 -2.98 28.43
C PRO A 75 24.08 -3.83 27.17
N SER A 76 25.30 -3.97 26.66
CA SER A 76 25.65 -4.98 25.65
C SER A 76 25.35 -6.37 26.22
N ILE A 77 24.10 -6.83 26.07
CA ILE A 77 23.69 -8.14 26.54
C ILE A 77 24.12 -9.16 25.48
N SER A 78 25.15 -9.89 25.87
CA SER A 78 25.58 -11.18 25.34
C SER A 78 24.40 -12.07 24.92
N ARG A 79 24.63 -12.87 23.87
CA ARG A 79 23.70 -13.89 23.36
C ARG A 79 23.29 -14.86 24.48
N GLY A 80 22.21 -14.54 25.18
CA GLY A 80 21.59 -15.39 26.18
C GLY A 80 20.34 -16.04 25.60
N ASN A 81 20.34 -17.37 25.56
CA ASN A 81 19.16 -18.17 25.23
C ASN A 81 18.00 -17.82 26.19
N ILE A 82 16.96 -17.15 25.69
CA ILE A 82 15.73 -16.92 26.46
C ILE A 82 14.87 -18.16 26.35
N VAL A 83 14.90 -18.99 27.40
CA VAL A 83 13.96 -20.10 27.61
C VAL A 83 12.82 -19.58 28.48
N SER A 84 11.62 -19.46 27.93
CA SER A 84 10.39 -19.39 28.70
C SER A 84 9.37 -20.41 28.16
N LYS A 85 8.96 -21.32 29.04
CA LYS A 85 8.06 -22.44 28.76
C LYS A 85 6.62 -21.93 28.62
N GLN A 86 6.13 -21.80 27.39
CA GLN A 86 4.71 -22.00 27.06
C GLN A 86 4.57 -22.67 25.68
N ASN A 87 4.05 -23.90 25.69
CA ASN A 87 3.43 -24.64 24.59
C ASN A 87 4.15 -24.62 23.22
N GLY A 88 5.16 -25.49 23.06
CA GLY A 88 5.63 -26.02 21.77
C GLY A 88 6.31 -25.05 20.79
N VAL A 89 6.20 -23.73 20.99
CA VAL A 89 6.77 -22.71 20.10
C VAL A 89 8.21 -22.33 20.51
N SER A 90 8.66 -22.70 21.72
CA SER A 90 10.04 -22.45 22.16
C SER A 90 11.11 -23.18 21.34
N TYR A 91 10.70 -24.12 20.47
CA TYR A 91 11.61 -24.93 19.65
C TYR A 91 12.00 -24.26 18.33
N PHE A 92 11.27 -23.22 17.90
CA PHE A 92 11.62 -22.45 16.70
C PHE A 92 12.42 -21.24 17.14
N ALA A 93 13.60 -21.50 17.72
CA ALA A 93 14.61 -20.47 17.87
C ALA A 93 14.88 -19.90 16.48
N SER A 94 14.44 -18.67 16.29
CA SER A 94 14.56 -17.95 15.04
C SER A 94 16.02 -17.52 14.91
N SER A 95 16.88 -18.46 14.47
CA SER A 95 18.28 -18.13 14.21
C SER A 95 18.33 -16.92 13.27
N ALA A 96 19.33 -16.06 13.44
CA ALA A 96 19.49 -14.87 12.60
C ALA A 96 19.44 -15.22 11.09
N GLU A 97 19.98 -16.39 10.73
CA GLU A 97 19.90 -16.96 9.40
C GLU A 97 18.47 -17.26 8.94
N LYS A 98 17.66 -17.97 9.75
CA LYS A 98 16.26 -18.27 9.40
C LYS A 98 15.40 -17.00 9.33
N LEU A 99 15.66 -16.01 10.17
CA LEU A 99 14.97 -14.72 10.13
C LEU A 99 15.33 -13.91 8.89
N ASN A 100 16.62 -13.89 8.49
CA ASN A 100 17.07 -13.24 7.28
C ASN A 100 16.48 -13.92 6.02
N ALA A 101 16.47 -15.26 5.99
CA ALA A 101 15.84 -16.01 4.91
C ALA A 101 14.33 -15.74 4.83
N PHE A 102 13.65 -15.67 5.98
CA PHE A 102 12.25 -15.27 6.04
C PHE A 102 12.03 -13.83 5.58
N MET A 103 12.94 -12.90 5.89
CA MET A 103 12.85 -11.51 5.45
C MET A 103 12.88 -11.42 3.91
N SER A 104 13.79 -12.16 3.26
CA SER A 104 13.85 -12.25 1.81
C SER A 104 12.57 -12.84 1.22
N TYR A 105 12.10 -13.98 1.74
CA TYR A 105 10.83 -14.58 1.33
C TYR A 105 9.62 -13.65 1.54
N CYS A 106 9.59 -12.92 2.66
CA CYS A 106 8.48 -12.04 2.98
C CYS A 106 8.37 -10.88 1.99
N ARG A 107 9.50 -10.33 1.52
CA ARG A 107 9.55 -9.22 0.56
C ARG A 107 8.96 -9.58 -0.80
N GLU A 108 8.91 -10.86 -1.18
CA GLU A 108 8.23 -11.33 -2.40
C GLU A 108 6.70 -11.17 -2.31
N HIS A 109 6.16 -11.04 -1.11
CA HIS A 109 4.72 -11.12 -0.85
C HIS A 109 4.15 -9.96 -0.03
N ALA A 110 4.98 -9.08 0.51
CA ALA A 110 4.57 -7.95 1.35
C ALA A 110 5.59 -6.80 1.30
N SER A 111 5.17 -5.62 1.76
CA SER A 111 6.06 -4.46 1.87
C SER A 111 7.17 -4.70 2.90
N GLU A 112 8.30 -4.03 2.72
CA GLU A 112 9.42 -4.15 3.65
C GLU A 112 9.03 -3.79 5.09
N GLU A 113 8.23 -2.74 5.27
CA GLU A 113 7.71 -2.34 6.58
C GLU A 113 6.87 -3.45 7.23
N THR A 114 6.00 -4.10 6.44
CA THR A 114 5.19 -5.23 6.92
C THR A 114 6.09 -6.40 7.34
N CYS A 115 7.15 -6.69 6.57
CA CYS A 115 8.09 -7.75 6.91
C CYS A 115 8.88 -7.44 8.19
N ARG A 116 9.36 -6.20 8.35
CA ARG A 116 9.97 -5.73 9.61
C ARG A 116 9.00 -5.87 10.78
N GLN A 117 7.73 -5.55 10.58
CA GLN A 117 6.70 -5.72 11.61
C GLN A 117 6.54 -7.20 11.99
N TYR A 118 6.51 -8.12 11.03
CA TYR A 118 6.47 -9.56 11.33
C TYR A 118 7.69 -10.01 12.13
N LEU A 119 8.90 -9.58 11.77
CA LEU A 119 10.12 -9.90 12.51
C LEU A 119 10.02 -9.48 13.99
N ARG A 120 9.54 -8.26 14.29
CA ARG A 120 9.31 -7.79 15.67
C ARG A 120 8.36 -8.69 16.47
N TYR A 121 7.39 -9.34 15.80
CA TYR A 121 6.48 -10.29 16.44
C TYR A 121 7.04 -11.70 16.55
N LEU A 122 8.05 -12.06 15.75
CA LEU A 122 8.77 -13.34 15.83
C LEU A 122 9.86 -13.32 16.92
N GLU A 123 10.35 -12.14 17.30
CA GLU A 123 11.23 -11.96 18.48
C GLU A 123 10.55 -12.36 19.80
N LYS A 124 9.22 -12.45 19.81
CA LYS A 124 8.40 -12.79 20.98
C LYS A 124 7.72 -14.14 20.77
N PRO A 125 7.47 -14.92 21.83
CA PRO A 125 6.67 -16.13 21.75
C PRO A 125 5.31 -15.88 21.08
N LEU A 126 4.78 -16.90 20.39
CA LEU A 126 3.46 -16.82 19.77
C LEU A 126 2.39 -16.43 20.80
N ASN A 127 1.87 -15.22 20.66
CA ASN A 127 0.73 -14.77 21.43
C ASN A 127 -0.54 -15.02 20.62
N ARG A 128 -1.25 -16.11 20.95
CA ARG A 128 -2.51 -16.50 20.29
C ARG A 128 -3.61 -15.44 20.45
N ASN A 129 -3.52 -14.58 21.46
CA ASN A 129 -4.49 -13.51 21.68
C ASN A 129 -4.25 -12.30 20.79
N ASN A 130 -3.03 -12.10 20.28
CA ASN A 130 -2.68 -10.98 19.40
C ASN A 130 -2.76 -11.41 17.91
N ARG A 131 -3.63 -10.76 17.13
CA ARG A 131 -3.82 -11.04 15.70
C ARG A 131 -2.53 -10.89 14.88
N TRP A 132 -1.71 -9.88 15.17
CA TRP A 132 -0.47 -9.64 14.45
C TRP A 132 0.58 -10.70 14.78
N SER A 133 0.68 -11.11 16.04
CA SER A 133 1.54 -12.24 16.44
C SER A 133 1.12 -13.52 15.72
N VAL A 134 -0.18 -13.87 15.75
CA VAL A 134 -0.71 -15.03 15.02
C VAL A 134 -0.41 -14.96 13.52
N THR A 135 -0.54 -13.78 12.90
CA THR A 135 -0.29 -13.60 11.46
C THR A 135 1.19 -13.75 11.12
N ALA A 136 2.07 -13.13 11.89
CA ALA A 136 3.52 -13.20 11.71
C ALA A 136 4.02 -14.65 11.84
N TRP A 137 3.67 -15.31 12.95
CA TRP A 137 4.02 -16.71 13.20
C TRP A 137 3.44 -17.66 12.14
N LYS A 138 2.20 -17.46 11.70
CA LYS A 138 1.60 -18.30 10.66
C LYS A 138 2.30 -18.17 9.32
N ARG A 139 2.73 -16.96 8.93
CA ARG A 139 3.55 -16.75 7.72
C ARG A 139 4.93 -17.37 7.85
N TYR A 140 5.56 -17.25 9.01
CA TYR A 140 6.86 -17.84 9.28
C TYR A 140 6.80 -19.38 9.27
N LEU A 141 5.82 -19.97 9.93
CA LEU A 141 5.61 -21.43 9.93
C LEU A 141 5.30 -21.97 8.53
N ARG A 142 4.54 -21.22 7.72
CA ARG A 142 4.34 -21.54 6.31
C ARG A 142 5.67 -21.55 5.55
N PHE A 143 6.49 -20.50 5.73
CA PHE A 143 7.81 -20.43 5.12
C PHE A 143 8.69 -21.62 5.52
N LEU A 144 8.78 -21.94 6.82
CA LEU A 144 9.55 -23.09 7.30
C LEU A 144 9.03 -24.41 6.71
N CYS A 145 7.71 -24.58 6.64
CA CYS A 145 7.07 -25.77 6.09
C CYS A 145 7.30 -25.92 4.58
N GLU A 146 7.06 -24.86 3.80
CA GLU A 146 7.09 -24.91 2.32
C GLU A 146 8.50 -24.76 1.75
N LYS A 147 9.36 -23.93 2.35
CA LYS A 147 10.69 -23.61 1.82
C LYS A 147 11.81 -24.38 2.48
N LEU A 148 11.72 -24.63 3.79
CA LEU A 148 12.74 -25.39 4.53
C LEU A 148 12.30 -26.82 4.84
N GLN A 149 11.11 -27.24 4.39
CA GLN A 149 10.56 -28.59 4.57
C GLN A 149 10.54 -29.06 6.04
N ASP A 150 10.38 -28.12 6.97
CA ASP A 150 10.32 -28.41 8.40
C ASP A 150 8.96 -29.05 8.74
N LYS A 151 8.96 -30.39 8.92
CA LYS A 151 7.76 -31.19 9.22
C LYS A 151 7.03 -30.71 10.48
N LYS A 152 7.77 -30.31 11.51
CA LYS A 152 7.21 -29.83 12.78
C LYS A 152 6.55 -28.46 12.60
N ALA A 153 7.14 -27.60 11.77
CA ALA A 153 6.52 -26.33 11.39
C ALA A 153 5.20 -26.55 10.63
N CYS A 154 5.13 -27.55 9.75
CA CYS A 154 3.91 -27.91 9.02
C CYS A 154 2.78 -28.35 9.95
N GLU A 155 3.07 -29.15 10.98
CA GLU A 155 2.08 -29.57 11.97
C GLU A 155 1.52 -28.38 12.75
N ILE A 156 2.39 -27.52 13.27
CA ILE A 156 1.98 -26.36 14.06
C ILE A 156 1.24 -25.35 13.19
N PHE A 157 1.68 -25.13 11.95
CA PHE A 157 0.99 -24.27 10.99
C PHE A 157 -0.50 -24.63 10.85
N LYS A 158 -0.84 -25.93 10.83
CA LYS A 158 -2.23 -26.41 10.77
C LYS A 158 -3.03 -26.06 12.03
N THR A 159 -2.39 -26.03 13.20
CA THR A 159 -3.04 -25.70 14.48
C THR A 159 -3.28 -24.20 14.68
N VAL A 160 -2.45 -23.34 14.09
CA VAL A 160 -2.54 -21.88 14.26
C VAL A 160 -3.68 -21.30 13.42
N LYS A 161 -4.84 -21.12 14.05
CA LYS A 161 -6.01 -20.51 13.42
C LYS A 161 -5.90 -18.99 13.41
N SER A 162 -6.19 -18.39 12.25
CA SER A 162 -6.19 -16.94 12.10
C SER A 162 -7.36 -16.35 12.89
N LYS A 163 -7.11 -15.30 13.69
CA LYS A 163 -8.21 -14.57 14.34
C LYS A 163 -9.04 -13.84 13.28
N LYS A 164 -10.33 -14.16 13.21
CA LYS A 164 -11.29 -13.36 12.43
C LYS A 164 -11.44 -12.01 13.13
N SER A 165 -11.38 -10.94 12.35
CA SER A 165 -11.76 -9.62 12.86
C SER A 165 -13.28 -9.54 12.88
N GLY A 166 -13.85 -8.92 13.92
CA GLY A 166 -15.28 -8.62 13.94
C GLY A 166 -15.68 -7.82 12.69
N VAL A 167 -16.91 -8.02 12.24
CA VAL A 167 -17.46 -7.25 11.12
C VAL A 167 -17.76 -5.84 11.62
N ASP A 168 -17.06 -4.85 11.04
CA ASP A 168 -17.33 -3.43 11.26
C ASP A 168 -18.67 -3.07 10.58
N LYS A 169 -19.73 -2.92 11.38
CA LYS A 169 -21.10 -2.68 10.91
C LYS A 169 -21.43 -1.21 10.68
N TYR A 170 -20.55 -0.28 11.05
CA TYR A 170 -20.83 1.15 10.94
C TYR A 170 -20.86 1.60 9.47
N VAL A 171 -21.89 2.39 9.15
CA VAL A 171 -22.10 3.09 7.88
C VAL A 171 -22.47 4.53 8.25
N PRO A 172 -21.74 5.55 7.76
CA PRO A 172 -22.01 6.93 8.12
C PRO A 172 -23.30 7.43 7.46
N ALA A 173 -23.91 8.47 8.03
CA ALA A 173 -25.01 9.23 7.43
C ALA A 173 -24.50 10.20 6.36
N TRP A 174 -25.43 10.81 5.61
CA TRP A 174 -25.09 11.84 4.61
C TRP A 174 -24.38 13.04 5.25
N ASP A 175 -24.89 13.54 6.37
CA ASP A 175 -24.35 14.74 7.02
C ASP A 175 -22.90 14.55 7.45
N GLU A 176 -22.53 13.38 7.99
CA GLU A 176 -21.15 13.04 8.34
C GLU A 176 -20.22 13.01 7.11
N VAL A 177 -20.73 12.53 5.97
CA VAL A 177 -19.99 12.48 4.69
C VAL A 177 -19.83 13.90 4.13
N PHE A 178 -20.89 14.68 4.11
CA PHE A 178 -20.89 16.05 3.63
C PHE A 178 -19.97 16.93 4.48
N GLU A 179 -20.09 16.85 5.81
CA GLU A 179 -19.22 17.55 6.75
C GLU A 179 -17.75 17.16 6.54
N THR A 180 -17.48 15.88 6.33
CA THR A 180 -16.12 15.40 6.01
C THR A 180 -15.55 16.05 4.76
N ILE A 181 -16.33 16.12 3.67
CA ILE A 181 -15.90 16.71 2.41
C ILE A 181 -15.74 18.23 2.54
N SER A 182 -16.63 18.89 3.27
CA SER A 182 -16.61 20.34 3.47
C SER A 182 -15.43 20.80 4.34
N LYS A 183 -15.07 20.02 5.37
CA LYS A 183 -13.92 20.30 6.25
C LYS A 183 -12.58 19.85 5.68
N ALA A 184 -12.57 18.93 4.72
CA ALA A 184 -11.33 18.47 4.10
C ALA A 184 -10.66 19.61 3.31
N GLN A 185 -9.34 19.71 3.44
CA GLN A 185 -8.51 20.62 2.66
C GLN A 185 -8.03 19.93 1.38
N GLU A 186 -7.73 20.72 0.34
CA GLU A 186 -7.05 20.19 -0.83
C GLU A 186 -5.62 19.70 -0.47
N PRO A 187 -5.12 18.63 -1.12
CA PRO A 187 -5.75 17.86 -2.20
C PRO A 187 -6.70 16.74 -1.71
N PHE A 188 -6.89 16.56 -0.40
CA PHE A 188 -7.68 15.47 0.19
C PHE A 188 -9.17 15.61 -0.08
N ARG A 189 -9.68 16.84 -0.15
CA ARG A 189 -11.07 17.13 -0.52
C ARG A 189 -11.40 16.60 -1.91
N THR A 190 -10.53 16.80 -2.90
CA THR A 190 -10.69 16.19 -4.24
C THR A 190 -10.72 14.66 -4.15
N VAL A 191 -9.85 14.04 -3.34
CA VAL A 191 -9.89 12.58 -3.13
C VAL A 191 -11.23 12.13 -2.54
N TYR A 192 -11.77 12.84 -1.55
CA TYR A 192 -13.07 12.50 -0.96
C TYR A 192 -14.22 12.65 -1.94
N LYS A 193 -14.23 13.69 -2.78
CA LYS A 193 -15.21 13.85 -3.86
C LYS A 193 -15.17 12.67 -4.83
N VAL A 194 -13.98 12.29 -5.31
CA VAL A 194 -13.82 11.11 -6.17
C VAL A 194 -14.30 9.84 -5.48
N LEU A 195 -14.04 9.65 -4.19
CA LEU A 195 -14.53 8.50 -3.44
C LEU A 195 -16.06 8.48 -3.33
N LEU A 196 -16.68 9.64 -3.11
CA LEU A 196 -18.14 9.78 -3.03
C LEU A 196 -18.81 9.47 -4.38
N GLU A 197 -18.25 9.98 -5.47
CA GLU A 197 -18.79 9.78 -6.80
C GLU A 197 -18.59 8.33 -7.26
N SER A 198 -17.37 7.83 -7.19
CA SER A 198 -17.01 6.54 -7.81
C SER A 198 -17.22 5.33 -6.89
N GLY A 199 -17.25 5.51 -5.57
CA GLY A 199 -17.24 4.40 -4.61
C GLY A 199 -15.94 3.57 -4.63
N LEU A 200 -14.86 4.07 -5.24
CA LEU A 200 -13.58 3.37 -5.33
C LEU A 200 -12.92 3.12 -3.97
N ARG A 201 -11.89 2.24 -3.97
CA ARG A 201 -10.96 2.19 -2.83
C ARG A 201 -10.03 3.39 -2.93
N VAL A 202 -9.54 3.89 -1.79
CA VAL A 202 -8.58 5.01 -1.75
C VAL A 202 -7.37 4.77 -2.66
N THR A 203 -6.89 3.53 -2.76
CA THR A 203 -5.79 3.17 -3.66
C THR A 203 -6.13 3.38 -5.13
N GLU A 204 -7.34 3.02 -5.56
CA GLU A 204 -7.77 3.17 -6.94
C GLU A 204 -8.16 4.61 -7.25
N ALA A 205 -8.75 5.34 -6.28
CA ALA A 205 -9.07 6.75 -6.43
C ALA A 205 -7.80 7.60 -6.61
N CYS A 206 -6.78 7.39 -5.77
CA CYS A 206 -5.48 8.05 -5.92
C CYS A 206 -4.77 7.67 -7.23
N PHE A 207 -4.88 6.41 -7.66
CA PHE A 207 -4.34 5.98 -8.96
C PHE A 207 -5.05 6.68 -10.12
N LEU A 208 -6.39 6.72 -10.10
CA LEU A 208 -7.19 7.43 -11.09
C LEU A 208 -6.77 8.89 -11.18
N LEU A 209 -6.70 9.59 -10.05
CA LEU A 209 -6.35 11.02 -10.02
C LEU A 209 -4.94 11.28 -10.56
N GLY A 210 -3.97 10.43 -10.19
CA GLY A 210 -2.59 10.56 -10.66
C GLY A 210 -2.36 10.21 -12.13
N ASN A 211 -3.35 9.59 -12.79
CA ASN A 211 -3.26 9.16 -14.19
C ASN A 211 -4.42 9.69 -15.06
N ILE A 212 -5.27 10.56 -14.53
CA ILE A 212 -6.53 10.95 -15.16
C ILE A 212 -6.33 11.51 -16.57
N ASP A 213 -5.21 12.17 -16.84
CA ASP A 213 -4.79 12.67 -18.14
C ASP A 213 -4.64 11.56 -19.20
N LYS A 214 -4.13 10.39 -18.79
CA LYS A 214 -3.82 9.25 -19.67
C LYS A 214 -4.93 8.23 -19.80
N LEU A 215 -5.89 8.22 -18.88
CA LEU A 215 -6.97 7.24 -18.89
C LEU A 215 -8.00 7.57 -19.98
N ARG A 216 -8.63 6.53 -20.54
CA ARG A 216 -9.73 6.68 -21.48
C ARG A 216 -10.97 7.15 -20.73
N LYS A 217 -11.59 8.22 -21.22
CA LYS A 217 -12.84 8.77 -20.70
C LYS A 217 -13.94 8.63 -21.74
N THR A 218 -15.12 8.20 -21.30
CA THR A 218 -16.34 8.18 -22.11
C THR A 218 -17.35 9.08 -21.42
N ARG A 219 -17.83 10.10 -22.12
CA ARG A 219 -18.91 10.95 -21.63
C ARG A 219 -20.23 10.21 -21.81
N LEU A 220 -20.99 10.10 -20.73
CA LEU A 220 -22.34 9.56 -20.69
C LEU A 220 -23.31 10.69 -20.34
N ASN A 221 -24.60 10.38 -20.19
CA ASN A 221 -25.65 11.36 -19.93
C ASN A 221 -25.49 12.06 -18.58
N GLY A 222 -24.65 13.11 -18.56
CA GLY A 222 -24.40 13.97 -17.41
C GLY A 222 -23.34 13.46 -16.43
N PHE A 223 -22.51 12.50 -16.80
CA PHE A 223 -21.36 12.02 -16.02
C PHE A 223 -20.33 11.36 -16.96
N TYR A 224 -19.18 10.98 -16.42
CA TYR A 224 -18.08 10.36 -17.15
C TYR A 224 -17.84 8.96 -16.62
N ARG A 225 -17.55 8.03 -17.53
CA ARG A 225 -16.94 6.74 -17.25
C ARG A 225 -15.46 6.83 -17.58
N VAL A 226 -14.60 6.45 -16.64
CA VAL A 226 -13.14 6.42 -16.81
C VAL A 226 -12.67 4.98 -16.68
N GLU A 227 -11.92 4.49 -17.67
CA GLU A 227 -11.36 3.14 -17.64
C GLU A 227 -10.10 3.13 -16.77
N VAL A 228 -10.13 2.38 -15.68
CA VAL A 228 -9.06 2.30 -14.67
C VAL A 228 -8.35 0.95 -14.83
N ASP A 229 -7.79 0.68 -16.01
CA ASP A 229 -7.22 -0.65 -16.31
C ASP A 229 -5.88 -0.86 -15.57
N ARG A 230 -5.96 -1.25 -14.30
CA ARG A 230 -4.81 -1.49 -13.44
C ARG A 230 -4.50 -2.98 -13.39
N GLU A 231 -3.39 -3.37 -14.02
CA GLU A 231 -3.01 -4.78 -14.17
C GLU A 231 -2.58 -5.51 -12.88
N LYS A 232 -2.42 -4.84 -11.72
CA LYS A 232 -1.90 -5.46 -10.48
C LYS A 232 -2.97 -6.00 -9.52
N GLY A 233 -3.04 -7.33 -9.38
CA GLY A 233 -3.68 -8.06 -8.26
C GLY A 233 -5.16 -8.45 -8.46
N PHE A 234 -5.74 -9.20 -7.50
CA PHE A 234 -7.11 -9.76 -7.56
C PHE A 234 -8.25 -8.79 -7.22
N LYS A 235 -7.96 -7.51 -6.91
CA LYS A 235 -8.94 -6.52 -6.45
C LYS A 235 -8.94 -5.27 -7.34
N ARG A 236 -9.34 -5.47 -8.60
CA ARG A 236 -9.32 -4.47 -9.66
C ARG A 236 -10.64 -3.69 -9.70
N ALA A 237 -10.57 -2.39 -9.92
CA ALA A 237 -11.69 -1.61 -10.43
C ALA A 237 -11.37 -1.33 -11.90
N PHE A 238 -12.33 -1.55 -12.80
CA PHE A 238 -12.10 -1.44 -14.24
C PHE A 238 -12.70 -0.17 -14.82
N VAL A 239 -13.76 0.30 -14.18
CA VAL A 239 -14.41 1.57 -14.50
C VAL A 239 -14.55 2.38 -13.23
N ALA A 240 -14.49 3.69 -13.38
CA ALA A 240 -14.85 4.66 -12.37
C ALA A 240 -15.86 5.63 -12.98
N TYR A 241 -16.81 6.06 -12.16
CA TYR A 241 -17.78 7.05 -12.58
C TYR A 241 -17.58 8.34 -11.81
N LEU A 242 -17.65 9.46 -12.53
CA LEU A 242 -17.42 10.80 -12.01
C LEU A 242 -18.43 11.77 -12.61
N LEU A 243 -18.95 12.71 -11.82
CA LEU A 243 -19.83 13.75 -12.34
C LEU A 243 -19.06 14.74 -13.22
N GLU A 244 -17.87 15.10 -12.76
CA GLU A 244 -16.95 16.02 -13.43
C GLU A 244 -15.54 15.42 -13.44
N LEU A 245 -14.74 15.77 -14.45
CA LEU A 245 -13.36 15.30 -14.53
C LEU A 245 -12.47 16.19 -13.65
N PRO A 246 -11.86 15.66 -12.58
CA PRO A 246 -10.97 16.43 -11.72
C PRO A 246 -9.64 16.70 -12.42
N GLU A 247 -8.93 17.73 -11.95
CA GLU A 247 -7.53 17.92 -12.31
C GLU A 247 -6.65 16.77 -11.83
N LYS A 248 -5.54 16.58 -12.53
CA LYS A 248 -4.54 15.59 -12.15
C LYS A 248 -3.88 15.98 -10.84
N ILE A 249 -4.02 15.14 -9.82
CA ILE A 249 -3.32 15.30 -8.54
C ILE A 249 -2.64 13.99 -8.15
N ILE A 250 -1.46 14.10 -7.55
CA ILE A 250 -0.69 12.95 -7.07
C ILE A 250 -0.76 12.94 -5.54
N VAL A 251 -1.48 11.96 -5.00
CA VAL A 251 -1.65 11.78 -3.55
C VAL A 251 -1.38 10.34 -3.18
N GLU A 252 -0.53 10.10 -2.18
CA GLU A 252 -0.28 8.77 -1.65
C GLU A 252 -1.51 8.24 -0.88
N PRO A 253 -2.01 7.01 -1.13
CA PRO A 253 -3.18 6.48 -0.42
C PRO A 253 -3.06 6.46 1.10
N LEU A 254 -1.85 6.23 1.62
CA LEU A 254 -1.58 6.22 3.06
C LEU A 254 -1.69 7.63 3.66
N SER A 255 -1.31 8.67 2.92
CA SER A 255 -1.40 10.05 3.40
C SER A 255 -2.86 10.47 3.61
N VAL A 256 -3.78 10.03 2.75
CA VAL A 256 -5.23 10.27 2.91
C VAL A 256 -5.75 9.65 4.21
N SER A 257 -5.36 8.41 4.49
CA SER A 257 -5.80 7.70 5.71
C SER A 257 -5.22 8.33 6.98
N LYS A 258 -3.95 8.75 6.93
CA LYS A 258 -3.27 9.48 8.01
C LYS A 258 -3.86 10.88 8.23
N TYR A 259 -4.19 11.58 7.15
CA TYR A 259 -4.86 12.87 7.19
C TYR A 259 -6.18 12.75 7.95
N ALA A 260 -7.05 11.82 7.53
CA ALA A 260 -8.33 11.56 8.19
C ALA A 260 -8.17 11.23 9.69
N GLN A 261 -7.16 10.44 10.05
CA GLN A 261 -6.83 10.13 11.45
C GLN A 261 -6.46 11.38 12.25
N ARG A 262 -5.63 12.25 11.68
CA ARG A 262 -5.13 13.47 12.36
C ARG A 262 -6.21 14.54 12.52
N THR A 263 -7.13 14.63 11.57
CA THR A 263 -8.18 15.66 11.54
C THR A 263 -9.50 15.18 12.13
N GLY A 264 -9.62 13.92 12.52
CA GLY A 264 -10.87 13.34 13.03
C GLY A 264 -11.94 13.13 11.94
N LEU A 265 -11.57 13.23 10.66
CA LEU A 265 -12.50 13.03 9.54
C LEU A 265 -12.77 11.54 9.27
N LEU A 266 -13.85 11.25 8.55
CA LEU A 266 -14.19 9.88 8.18
C LEU A 266 -13.08 9.21 7.37
N GLN A 267 -12.66 8.03 7.82
CA GLN A 267 -11.73 7.22 7.04
C GLN A 267 -12.30 6.88 5.65
N PRO A 268 -11.48 6.86 4.57
CA PRO A 268 -11.93 6.59 3.20
C PRO A 268 -12.79 5.33 3.02
N LYS A 269 -12.53 4.29 3.84
CA LYS A 269 -13.33 3.05 3.84
C LYS A 269 -14.81 3.29 4.14
N TYR A 270 -15.15 4.29 4.95
CA TYR A 270 -16.52 4.60 5.37
C TYR A 270 -17.28 5.35 4.28
N ILE A 271 -16.63 6.24 3.54
CA ILE A 271 -17.21 6.85 2.33
C ILE A 271 -17.62 5.77 1.34
N ARG A 272 -16.73 4.80 1.08
CA ARG A 272 -17.05 3.66 0.22
C ARG A 272 -18.22 2.80 0.73
N LYS A 273 -18.39 2.63 2.05
CA LYS A 273 -19.55 1.93 2.63
C LYS A 273 -20.84 2.74 2.43
N PHE A 274 -20.77 4.05 2.64
CA PHE A 274 -21.87 4.97 2.37
C PHE A 274 -22.34 4.85 0.92
N VAL A 275 -21.42 4.99 -0.05
CA VAL A 275 -21.74 4.89 -1.48
C VAL A 275 -22.46 3.58 -1.81
N ALA A 276 -21.96 2.44 -1.33
CA ALA A 276 -22.61 1.14 -1.56
C ALA A 276 -24.04 1.10 -0.97
N THR A 277 -24.19 1.59 0.26
CA THR A 277 -25.48 1.60 0.96
C THR A 277 -26.46 2.54 0.25
N GLN A 278 -25.99 3.69 -0.22
CA GLN A 278 -26.81 4.66 -0.92
C GLN A 278 -27.24 4.15 -2.29
N MET A 279 -26.35 3.53 -3.06
CA MET A 279 -26.70 2.86 -4.31
C MET A 279 -27.75 1.76 -4.10
N ALA A 280 -27.62 0.97 -3.03
CA ALA A 280 -28.61 -0.06 -2.69
C ALA A 280 -29.99 0.54 -2.35
N LYS A 281 -30.03 1.64 -1.58
CA LYS A 281 -31.27 2.38 -1.30
C LYS A 281 -31.96 2.91 -2.56
N LEU A 282 -31.19 3.22 -3.60
CA LEU A 282 -31.71 3.64 -4.91
C LEU A 282 -32.13 2.46 -5.80
N GLY A 283 -32.14 1.23 -5.29
CA GLY A 283 -32.54 0.03 -6.01
C GLY A 283 -31.52 -0.43 -7.05
N ILE A 284 -30.24 -0.07 -6.91
CA ILE A 284 -29.18 -0.61 -7.77
C ILE A 284 -28.82 -2.02 -7.28
N PRO A 285 -28.78 -3.05 -8.15
CA PRO A 285 -28.47 -4.41 -7.75
C PRO A 285 -27.04 -4.56 -7.19
N ASP A 286 -26.87 -5.44 -6.19
CA ASP A 286 -25.58 -5.74 -5.57
C ASP A 286 -24.50 -6.16 -6.59
N ARG A 287 -24.87 -6.87 -7.66
CA ARG A 287 -23.96 -7.25 -8.74
C ARG A 287 -23.34 -6.01 -9.39
N THR A 288 -24.17 -5.01 -9.68
CA THR A 288 -23.75 -3.73 -10.26
C THR A 288 -22.94 -2.90 -9.27
N ILE A 289 -23.38 -2.78 -8.00
CA ILE A 289 -22.65 -2.05 -6.95
C ILE A 289 -21.25 -2.66 -6.74
N ASN A 290 -21.17 -3.98 -6.66
CA ASN A 290 -19.91 -4.68 -6.50
C ASN A 290 -19.00 -4.47 -7.70
N PHE A 291 -19.54 -4.43 -8.93
CA PHE A 291 -18.76 -4.12 -10.12
C PHE A 291 -18.24 -2.67 -10.12
N ILE A 292 -19.11 -1.67 -9.91
CA ILE A 292 -18.75 -0.24 -9.81
C ILE A 292 -17.64 -0.05 -8.78
N GLN A 293 -17.76 -0.72 -7.64
CA GLN A 293 -16.78 -0.62 -6.57
C GLN A 293 -15.52 -1.47 -6.78
N GLY A 294 -15.40 -2.26 -7.86
CA GLY A 294 -14.25 -3.16 -8.06
C GLY A 294 -14.15 -4.27 -7.00
N ARG A 295 -15.29 -4.86 -6.62
CA ARG A 295 -15.42 -6.04 -5.74
C ARG A 295 -15.69 -7.33 -6.52
N THR A 296 -15.92 -7.26 -7.83
CA THR A 296 -16.15 -8.44 -8.68
C THR A 296 -14.88 -9.28 -8.81
N PRO A 297 -14.95 -10.60 -8.63
CA PRO A 297 -13.82 -11.49 -8.89
C PRO A 297 -13.32 -11.39 -10.33
N ASP A 298 -11.99 -11.45 -10.52
CA ASP A 298 -11.35 -11.32 -11.83
C ASP A 298 -11.87 -12.36 -12.85
N THR A 299 -12.17 -13.58 -12.40
CA THR A 299 -12.69 -14.67 -13.23
C THR A 299 -14.07 -14.38 -13.82
N VAL A 300 -14.98 -13.83 -13.01
CA VAL A 300 -16.32 -13.42 -13.44
C VAL A 300 -16.22 -12.25 -14.40
N LEU A 301 -15.30 -11.34 -14.10
CA LEU A 301 -15.22 -10.11 -14.83
C LEU A 301 -14.66 -10.27 -16.23
N ARG A 302 -13.62 -11.08 -16.44
CA ARG A 302 -13.08 -11.35 -17.78
C ARG A 302 -14.12 -11.93 -18.73
N LYS A 303 -15.12 -12.67 -18.22
CA LYS A 303 -16.16 -13.31 -19.02
C LYS A 303 -17.34 -12.38 -19.33
N HIS A 304 -17.68 -11.47 -18.42
CA HIS A 304 -18.91 -10.66 -18.50
C HIS A 304 -18.65 -9.16 -18.45
N TYR A 305 -17.43 -8.70 -18.80
CA TYR A 305 -17.04 -7.30 -18.66
C TYR A 305 -18.00 -6.34 -19.39
N LEU A 306 -18.26 -6.58 -20.67
CA LEU A 306 -19.09 -5.69 -21.50
C LEU A 306 -20.53 -5.60 -20.97
N GLU A 307 -21.11 -6.73 -20.59
CA GLU A 307 -22.44 -6.81 -19.95
C GLU A 307 -22.48 -6.00 -18.66
N LEU A 308 -21.48 -6.18 -17.78
CA LEU A 308 -21.40 -5.49 -16.50
C LEU A 308 -21.21 -3.97 -16.66
N VAL A 309 -20.42 -3.55 -17.65
CA VAL A 309 -20.26 -2.13 -17.98
C VAL A 309 -21.57 -1.52 -18.46
N ALA A 310 -22.28 -2.18 -19.39
CA ALA A 310 -23.55 -1.68 -19.90
C ALA A 310 -24.60 -1.55 -18.79
N LEU A 311 -24.70 -2.55 -17.90
CA LEU A 311 -25.58 -2.50 -16.74
C LEU A 311 -25.19 -1.39 -15.76
N ALA A 312 -23.89 -1.21 -15.49
CA ALA A 312 -23.42 -0.16 -14.61
C ALA A 312 -23.63 1.24 -15.17
N ASP A 313 -23.46 1.45 -16.47
CA ASP A 313 -23.73 2.73 -17.13
C ASP A 313 -25.20 3.14 -16.99
N LEU A 314 -26.13 2.18 -17.03
CA LEU A 314 -27.56 2.40 -16.83
C LEU A 314 -27.89 2.65 -15.35
N ASP A 315 -27.45 1.77 -14.46
CA ASP A 315 -27.79 1.87 -13.04
C ASP A 315 -27.14 3.08 -12.35
N TYR A 316 -25.89 3.42 -12.73
CA TYR A 316 -25.18 4.55 -12.13
C TYR A 316 -25.90 5.88 -12.39
N GLN A 317 -26.73 6.00 -13.44
CA GLN A 317 -27.56 7.19 -13.68
C GLN A 317 -28.43 7.55 -12.48
N LYS A 318 -28.98 6.55 -11.78
CA LYS A 318 -29.80 6.75 -10.57
C LYS A 318 -28.97 7.45 -9.47
N TYR A 319 -27.75 6.97 -9.26
CA TYR A 319 -26.84 7.53 -8.26
C TYR A 319 -26.29 8.90 -8.67
N ALA A 320 -25.95 9.08 -9.95
CA ALA A 320 -25.50 10.37 -10.49
C ALA A 320 -26.57 11.45 -10.36
N LYS A 321 -27.84 11.12 -10.60
CA LYS A 321 -28.98 12.03 -10.38
C LYS A 321 -29.09 12.40 -8.90
N TRP A 322 -29.10 11.41 -8.01
CA TRP A 322 -29.17 11.63 -6.57
C TRP A 322 -28.03 12.54 -6.07
N LEU A 323 -26.79 12.29 -6.51
CA LEU A 323 -25.64 13.12 -6.15
C LEU A 323 -25.80 14.57 -6.60
N LYS A 324 -26.29 14.82 -7.82
CA LYS A 324 -26.49 16.19 -8.32
C LYS A 324 -27.52 16.96 -7.51
N GLU A 325 -28.58 16.29 -7.06
CA GLU A 325 -29.63 16.89 -6.22
C GLU A 325 -29.10 17.26 -4.83
N HIS A 326 -28.28 16.39 -4.23
CA HIS A 326 -27.82 16.54 -2.84
C HIS A 326 -26.51 17.33 -2.70
N PHE A 327 -25.68 17.36 -3.74
CA PHE A 327 -24.36 18.02 -3.69
C PHE A 327 -24.35 19.42 -4.31
N LYS A 328 -25.35 19.80 -5.14
CA LYS A 328 -25.50 21.18 -5.66
C LYS A 328 -26.29 22.10 -4.73
N ASN A 329 -27.13 21.56 -3.86
CA ASN A 329 -27.85 22.32 -2.85
C ASN A 329 -27.26 21.99 -1.47
N PRO A 330 -26.24 22.71 -0.99
CA PRO A 330 -25.93 22.68 0.43
C PRO A 330 -27.12 23.32 1.15
N SER A 331 -27.99 22.47 1.69
CA SER A 331 -29.10 22.86 2.55
C SER A 331 -28.63 23.62 3.79
#